data_AF-A0A538I8D5-F1
#
_entry.id   AF-A0A538I8D5-F1
#
_cell.length_a   1.000
_cell.length_b   1.000
_cell.length_c   1.000
_cell.angle_alpha   90.00
_cell.angle_beta   90.00
_cell.angle_gamma   90.00
#
_symmetry.space_group_name_H-M   'P 1'
#
loop_
_entity.id
_entity.type
_entity.pdbx_description
1 polymer ?
#
loop_
_entity_poly.entity_id
_entity_poly.type
_entity_poly.pdbx_seq_one_letter_code
_entity_poly.pdbx_strand_id
1 'polypeptide(L)'
;MTELIQPLSDVAPMRQVPAQPRSPARPPSFTELVYAHHDWWRVRQAGTPDPAVAAEYDLVRAGFEAAHGRIVRAYWCSHVESAVALTEKKRFRGLLAPTYGFHRESDWATKNDPDVTSELHRCDTLAVRAKAVLTGVRQRICLDLAISSAAHLLSLVDERAGAGDKTRTAAALEREHAAISEATSYYHEAANGQAQLVYFGGIATVTLALAGIAAGWLAISWAAPVAALAAGAVGAFVSVIQRINSGKFDLEYDVGGPYAFFLGGLRPLIGGAFATVITFAFDGGLLHVPVAAGESTDHRRLALLVLAFLAGFSERWAQDTLTSVLPGAAESSPKSKTAQKGAGREQRSSDE
;
A
#
# COMPACT_ATOMS: atom_id res chain seq x y z
N MET A 1 64.11 27.06 -10.82
CA MET A 1 64.41 26.28 -9.59
C MET A 1 64.85 27.26 -8.52
N THR A 2 63.90 27.72 -7.70
CA THR A 2 64.18 28.43 -6.45
C THR A 2 63.03 28.10 -5.54
N GLU A 3 63.29 27.21 -4.57
CA GLU A 3 62.35 26.89 -3.51
C GLU A 3 62.27 28.07 -2.54
N LEU A 4 61.04 28.42 -2.16
CA LEU A 4 60.74 29.28 -1.02
C LEU A 4 59.80 28.46 -0.12
N ILE A 5 60.40 27.84 0.89
CA ILE A 5 59.70 27.18 1.99
C ILE A 5 59.12 28.28 2.87
N GLN A 6 57.80 28.40 2.89
CA GLN A 6 57.06 29.31 3.78
C GLN A 6 56.46 28.48 4.94
N PRO A 7 56.79 28.79 6.21
CA PRO A 7 56.23 28.06 7.34
C PRO A 7 54.79 28.55 7.59
N LEU A 8 53.83 27.62 7.50
CA LEU A 8 52.43 27.83 7.87
C LEU A 8 52.28 27.68 9.40
N SER A 9 52.66 28.73 10.12
CA SER A 9 52.30 28.91 11.53
C SER A 9 51.32 30.06 11.62
N ASP A 10 50.02 29.75 11.69
CA ASP A 10 48.98 30.56 12.36
C ASP A 10 47.62 29.85 12.22
N VAL A 11 47.40 28.84 13.06
CA VAL A 11 46.04 28.35 13.32
C VAL A 11 45.42 29.32 14.33
N ALA A 12 44.65 30.28 13.81
CA ALA A 12 43.84 31.16 14.64
C ALA A 12 42.96 30.32 15.60
N PRO A 13 42.81 30.73 16.87
CA PRO A 13 42.00 29.97 17.82
C PRO A 13 40.56 29.90 17.30
N MET A 14 40.07 28.66 17.21
CA MET A 14 38.69 28.34 16.84
C MET A 14 37.74 29.25 17.62
N ARG A 15 37.03 30.11 16.89
CA ARG A 15 36.06 31.05 17.46
C ARG A 15 34.99 30.23 18.18
N GLN A 16 35.06 30.17 19.51
CA GLN A 16 34.01 29.56 20.33
C GLN A 16 32.73 30.32 20.07
N VAL A 17 31.80 29.68 19.35
CA VAL A 17 30.44 30.20 19.17
C VAL A 17 29.74 30.00 20.50
N PRO A 18 29.34 31.09 21.21
CA PRO A 18 28.62 30.94 22.47
C PRO A 18 27.31 30.20 22.22
N ALA A 19 27.06 29.17 23.03
CA ALA A 19 25.82 28.39 22.99
C ALA A 19 24.64 29.33 23.23
N GLN A 20 23.94 29.70 22.15
CA GLN A 20 22.70 30.43 22.25
C GLN A 20 21.64 29.55 22.91
N PRO A 21 20.89 30.07 23.91
CA PRO A 21 19.79 29.34 24.51
C PRO A 21 18.75 29.02 23.43
N ARG A 22 18.49 27.71 23.22
CA ARG A 22 17.56 27.18 22.22
C ARG A 22 16.17 27.78 22.45
N SER A 23 15.69 28.54 21.45
CA SER A 23 14.29 28.99 21.29
C SER A 23 13.30 27.81 21.41
N PRO A 24 12.00 28.07 21.71
CA PRO A 24 11.06 27.03 22.19
C PRO A 24 11.05 25.82 21.26
N ALA A 25 11.45 24.69 21.87
CA ALA A 25 12.06 23.55 21.21
C ALA A 25 11.17 22.96 20.11
N ARG A 26 11.70 22.90 18.90
CA ARG A 26 11.22 22.00 17.84
C ARG A 26 11.08 20.59 18.46
N PRO A 27 10.01 19.83 18.14
CA PRO A 27 9.92 18.45 18.60
C PRO A 27 11.15 17.68 18.14
N PRO A 28 11.78 16.89 19.02
CA PRO A 28 12.99 16.17 18.68
C PRO A 28 12.73 15.23 17.50
N SER A 29 13.70 15.19 16.59
CA SER A 29 13.76 14.26 15.47
C SER A 29 14.10 12.85 15.94
N PHE A 30 13.86 11.85 15.07
CA PHE A 30 14.24 10.48 15.37
C PHE A 30 15.76 10.33 15.53
N THR A 31 16.55 11.03 14.72
CA THR A 31 18.02 11.07 14.81
C THR A 31 18.50 11.57 16.18
N GLU A 32 17.91 12.65 16.70
CA GLU A 32 18.21 13.16 18.05
C GLU A 32 17.87 12.14 19.15
N LEU A 33 16.77 11.40 18.98
CA LEU A 33 16.40 10.31 19.88
C LEU A 33 17.41 9.14 19.82
N VAL A 34 17.89 8.78 18.63
CA VAL A 34 18.91 7.73 18.45
C VAL A 34 20.20 8.10 19.17
N TYR A 35 20.68 9.34 19.00
CA TYR A 35 21.89 9.82 19.68
C TYR A 35 21.73 9.82 21.20
N ALA A 36 20.62 10.37 21.71
CA ALA A 36 20.35 10.38 23.15
C ALA A 36 20.28 8.94 23.73
N HIS A 37 19.67 7.99 23.00
CA HIS A 37 19.65 6.58 23.39
C HIS A 37 21.05 5.96 23.42
N HIS A 38 21.86 6.20 22.38
CA HIS A 38 23.20 5.64 22.27
C HIS A 38 24.12 6.17 23.37
N ASP A 39 24.09 7.47 23.67
CA ASP A 39 24.85 8.06 24.77
C ASP A 39 24.46 7.47 26.13
N TRP A 40 23.15 7.36 26.39
CA TRP A 40 22.65 6.69 27.58
C TRP A 40 23.11 5.23 27.68
N TRP A 41 23.07 4.49 26.58
CA TRP A 41 23.51 3.10 26.52
C TRP A 41 25.01 2.93 26.80
N ARG A 42 25.86 3.78 26.21
CA ARG A 42 27.31 3.75 26.44
C ARG A 42 27.68 4.02 27.89
N VAL A 43 27.09 5.05 28.49
CA VAL A 43 27.32 5.41 29.90
C VAL A 43 26.91 4.27 30.82
N ARG A 44 25.79 3.62 30.50
CA ARG A 44 25.31 2.43 31.23
C ARG A 44 26.26 1.23 31.09
N GLN A 45 26.77 0.96 29.88
CA GLN A 45 27.75 -0.10 29.64
C GLN A 45 29.10 0.15 30.32
N ALA A 46 29.54 1.41 30.38
CA ALA A 46 30.76 1.81 31.08
C ALA A 46 30.68 1.69 32.61
N GLY A 47 29.51 1.31 33.16
CA GLY A 47 29.33 1.09 34.60
C GLY A 47 29.33 2.38 35.43
N THR A 48 29.17 3.55 34.80
CA THR A 48 29.17 4.87 35.44
C THR A 48 27.82 5.55 35.22
N PRO A 49 26.77 5.21 36.00
CA PRO A 49 25.44 5.76 35.75
C PRO A 49 25.45 7.28 35.96
N ASP A 50 25.22 8.04 34.89
CA ASP A 50 24.99 9.48 34.95
C ASP A 50 23.48 9.78 34.90
N PRO A 51 22.88 10.25 36.01
CA PRO A 51 21.47 10.62 36.04
C PRO A 51 21.10 11.71 35.03
N ALA A 52 22.03 12.59 34.66
CA ALA A 52 21.78 13.66 33.71
C ALA A 52 21.53 13.11 32.29
N VAL A 53 22.34 12.15 31.85
CA VAL A 53 22.20 11.51 30.53
C VAL A 53 20.90 10.69 30.45
N ALA A 54 20.53 10.01 31.54
CA ALA A 54 19.25 9.30 31.63
C ALA A 54 18.05 10.27 31.54
N ALA A 55 18.12 11.41 32.25
CA ALA A 55 17.08 12.43 32.21
C ALA A 55 16.96 13.09 30.83
N GLU A 56 18.09 13.33 30.14
CA GLU A 56 18.10 13.84 28.76
C GLU A 56 17.44 12.86 27.79
N TYR A 57 17.79 11.57 27.84
CA TYR A 57 17.14 10.54 27.04
C TYR A 57 15.62 10.47 27.29
N ASP A 58 15.19 10.48 28.55
CA ASP A 58 13.77 10.47 28.90
C ASP A 58 13.02 11.71 28.38
N LEU A 59 13.65 12.88 28.45
CA LEU A 59 13.09 14.15 27.95
C LEU A 59 12.95 14.12 26.42
N VAL A 60 13.99 13.66 25.71
CA VAL A 60 13.97 13.56 24.24
C VAL A 60 12.94 12.52 23.78
N ARG A 61 12.89 11.36 24.45
CA ARG A 61 11.89 10.33 24.18
C ARG A 61 10.46 10.83 24.40
N ALA A 62 10.19 11.49 25.52
CA ALA A 62 8.88 12.04 25.81
C ALA A 62 8.47 13.11 24.78
N GLY A 63 9.39 13.99 24.38
CA GLY A 63 9.16 14.97 23.33
C GLY A 63 8.86 14.33 21.97
N PHE A 64 9.59 13.28 21.61
CA PHE A 64 9.39 12.55 20.36
C PHE A 64 8.03 11.84 20.35
N GLU A 65 7.69 11.12 21.44
CA GLU A 65 6.40 10.40 21.55
C GLU A 65 5.20 11.36 21.56
N ALA A 66 5.34 12.53 22.17
CA ALA A 66 4.30 13.55 22.16
C ALA A 66 4.01 14.06 20.73
N ALA A 67 5.06 14.25 19.91
CA ALA A 67 4.94 14.72 18.55
C ALA A 67 4.47 13.62 17.58
N HIS A 68 5.11 12.46 17.62
CA HIS A 68 5.00 11.41 16.60
C HIS A 68 4.08 10.24 16.99
N GLY A 69 3.72 10.13 18.27
CA GLY A 69 2.98 8.99 18.83
C GLY A 69 3.89 8.07 19.63
N ARG A 70 3.28 7.19 20.43
CA ARG A 70 4.01 6.29 21.33
C ARG A 70 4.83 5.30 20.52
N ILE A 71 6.06 5.03 20.94
CA ILE A 71 6.88 3.97 20.34
C ILE A 71 6.27 2.62 20.74
N VAL A 72 5.82 1.84 19.76
CA VAL A 72 5.21 0.52 19.99
C VAL A 72 6.20 -0.61 19.74
N ARG A 73 7.16 -0.40 18.83
CA ARG A 73 8.31 -1.28 18.60
C ARG A 73 9.52 -0.43 18.27
N ALA A 74 10.68 -0.82 18.76
CA ALA A 74 11.94 -0.23 18.36
C ALA A 74 13.05 -1.27 18.47
N TYR A 75 14.06 -1.11 17.62
CA TYR A 75 15.34 -1.79 17.72
C TYR A 75 16.42 -0.72 17.74
N TRP A 76 17.30 -0.80 18.73
CA TRP A 76 18.40 0.13 18.95
C TRP A 76 19.71 -0.63 18.83
N CYS A 77 20.62 -0.16 17.99
CA CYS A 77 21.95 -0.71 17.89
C CYS A 77 22.75 -0.42 19.17
N SER A 78 23.62 -1.35 19.55
CA SER A 78 24.45 -1.27 20.76
C SER A 78 25.84 -0.71 20.51
N HIS A 79 26.38 -0.88 19.31
CA HIS A 79 27.76 -0.50 18.94
C HIS A 79 27.80 0.68 17.97
N VAL A 80 26.70 0.96 17.29
CA VAL A 80 26.58 2.04 16.30
C VAL A 80 25.36 2.91 16.59
N GLU A 81 25.43 4.18 16.23
CA GLU A 81 24.36 5.18 16.37
C GLU A 81 23.27 4.97 15.32
N SER A 82 22.50 3.89 15.46
CA SER A 82 21.45 3.54 14.52
C SER A 82 20.27 2.85 15.21
N ALA A 83 19.08 3.04 14.66
CA ALA A 83 17.84 2.45 15.18
C ALA A 83 16.73 2.43 14.12
N VAL A 84 15.72 1.60 14.39
CA VAL A 84 14.41 1.66 13.72
C VAL A 84 13.31 1.69 14.77
N ALA A 85 12.25 2.44 14.52
CA ALA A 85 11.10 2.51 15.41
C ALA A 85 9.77 2.61 14.66
N LEU A 86 8.76 1.96 15.23
CA LEU A 86 7.37 2.06 14.83
C LEU A 86 6.64 2.82 15.94
N THR A 87 5.96 3.89 15.54
CA THR A 87 5.15 4.74 16.42
C THR A 87 3.67 4.56 16.12
N GLU A 88 2.84 4.66 17.16
CA GLU A 88 1.38 4.63 17.06
C GLU A 88 0.80 5.90 17.69
N LYS A 89 0.07 6.68 16.87
CA LYS A 89 -0.66 7.87 17.30
C LYS A 89 -2.15 7.60 17.28
N LYS A 90 -2.75 7.54 18.47
CA LYS A 90 -4.21 7.42 18.64
C LYS A 90 -4.90 8.68 18.13
N ARG A 91 -5.92 8.54 17.28
CA ARG A 91 -6.74 9.65 16.78
C ARG A 91 -8.07 9.73 17.53
N PHE A 92 -8.56 10.96 17.78
CA PHE A 92 -9.84 11.21 18.46
C PHE A 92 -10.07 10.33 19.70
N ARG A 93 -9.11 10.35 20.65
CA ARG A 93 -9.16 9.52 21.89
C ARG A 93 -9.37 8.01 21.65
N GLY A 94 -9.07 7.49 20.46
CA GLY A 94 -9.19 6.07 20.11
C GLY A 94 -10.44 5.71 19.28
N LEU A 95 -11.28 6.68 18.90
CA LEU A 95 -12.47 6.45 18.07
C LEU A 95 -12.15 6.23 16.59
N LEU A 96 -11.05 6.80 16.10
CA LEU A 96 -10.58 6.58 14.73
C LEU A 96 -9.38 5.66 14.70
N ALA A 97 -9.18 5.01 13.55
CA ALA A 97 -8.01 4.19 13.29
C ALA A 97 -6.72 4.96 13.63
N PRO A 98 -5.79 4.33 14.38
CA PRO A 98 -4.53 4.95 14.74
C PRO A 98 -3.70 5.24 13.49
N THR A 99 -2.83 6.24 13.58
CA THR A 99 -1.84 6.53 12.54
C THR A 99 -0.50 5.97 12.96
N TYR A 100 0.13 5.21 12.07
CA TYR A 100 1.45 4.66 12.31
C TYR A 100 2.54 5.51 11.65
N GLY A 101 3.69 5.60 12.31
CA GLY A 101 4.91 6.22 11.78
C GLY A 101 6.07 5.25 11.84
N PHE A 102 6.66 4.96 10.69
CA PHE A 102 7.90 4.20 10.57
C PHE A 102 9.06 5.19 10.54
N HIS A 103 10.03 5.00 11.43
CA HIS A 103 11.20 5.86 11.59
C HIS A 103 12.46 5.00 11.51
N ARG A 104 13.47 5.47 10.77
CA ARG A 104 14.73 4.79 10.57
C ARG A 104 15.86 5.81 10.60
N GLU A 105 16.93 5.47 11.30
CA GLU A 105 18.23 6.13 11.28
C GLU A 105 19.27 5.02 11.20
N SER A 106 19.92 4.86 10.05
CA SER A 106 20.79 3.69 9.80
C SER A 106 22.06 4.03 9.02
N ASP A 107 22.23 5.28 8.61
CA ASP A 107 23.31 5.68 7.69
C ASP A 107 24.70 5.42 8.31
N TRP A 108 24.81 5.51 9.63
CA TRP A 108 26.02 5.19 10.38
C TRP A 108 26.34 3.70 10.37
N ALA A 109 25.34 2.85 10.60
CA ALA A 109 25.50 1.39 10.58
C ALA A 109 25.85 0.89 9.17
N THR A 110 25.16 1.37 8.13
CA THR A 110 25.25 0.77 6.81
C THR A 110 26.26 1.42 5.87
N LYS A 111 27.08 2.38 6.35
CA LYS A 111 28.08 3.11 5.57
C LYS A 111 28.99 2.22 4.70
N ASN A 112 29.31 1.01 5.18
CA ASN A 112 30.18 0.06 4.49
C ASN A 112 29.44 -1.20 3.99
N ASP A 113 28.11 -1.20 4.00
CA ASP A 113 27.27 -2.32 3.59
C ASP A 113 26.13 -1.84 2.66
N PRO A 114 26.41 -1.72 1.34
CA PRO A 114 25.43 -1.24 0.38
C PRO A 114 24.25 -2.22 0.20
N ASP A 115 24.49 -3.52 0.41
CA ASP A 115 23.46 -4.55 0.27
C ASP A 115 22.42 -4.41 1.38
N VAL A 116 22.86 -4.26 2.64
CA VAL A 116 21.94 -3.99 3.76
C VAL A 116 21.24 -2.63 3.59
N THR A 117 21.93 -1.61 3.08
CA THR A 117 21.32 -0.30 2.79
C THR A 117 20.16 -0.43 1.80
N SER A 118 20.35 -1.21 0.73
CA SER A 118 19.33 -1.46 -0.29
C SER A 118 18.11 -2.17 0.31
N GLU A 119 18.32 -3.20 1.13
CA GLU A 119 17.23 -3.95 1.77
C GLU A 119 16.46 -3.12 2.81
N LEU A 120 17.15 -2.27 3.58
CA LEU A 120 16.48 -1.32 4.46
C LEU A 120 15.65 -0.28 3.68
N HIS A 121 16.14 0.18 2.52
CA HIS A 121 15.38 1.07 1.65
C HIS A 121 14.12 0.39 1.07
N ARG A 122 14.17 -0.92 0.80
CA ARG A 122 12.98 -1.71 0.44
C ARG A 122 11.97 -1.74 1.58
N CYS A 123 12.41 -1.88 2.83
CA CYS A 123 11.54 -1.81 4.01
C CYS A 123 10.87 -0.43 4.14
N ASP A 124 11.61 0.66 3.91
CA ASP A 124 11.03 2.02 3.90
C ASP A 124 9.95 2.16 2.82
N THR A 125 10.24 1.69 1.61
CA THR A 125 9.32 1.74 0.47
C THR A 125 8.05 0.95 0.78
N LEU A 126 8.18 -0.24 1.36
CA LEU A 126 7.07 -1.07 1.80
C LEU A 126 6.23 -0.34 2.87
N ALA A 127 6.88 0.29 3.86
CA ALA A 127 6.19 1.01 4.91
C ALA A 127 5.43 2.25 4.39
N VAL A 128 6.01 3.00 3.45
CA VAL A 128 5.36 4.14 2.79
C VAL A 128 4.13 3.69 2.00
N ARG A 129 4.27 2.63 1.19
CA ARG A 129 3.17 2.06 0.41
C ARG A 129 2.06 1.50 1.29
N ALA A 130 2.41 0.74 2.32
CA ALA A 130 1.46 0.21 3.31
C ALA A 130 0.70 1.35 4.01
N LYS A 131 1.36 2.46 4.30
CA LYS A 131 0.71 3.63 4.91
C LYS A 131 -0.26 4.34 3.96
N ALA A 132 0.06 4.39 2.67
CA ALA A 132 -0.77 5.04 1.66
C ALA A 132 -1.99 4.19 1.26
N VAL A 133 -1.81 2.88 1.13
CA VAL A 133 -2.83 1.98 0.56
C VAL A 133 -3.59 1.23 1.65
N LEU A 134 -2.92 0.69 2.66
CA LEU A 134 -3.54 -0.19 3.65
C LEU A 134 -4.17 0.59 4.81
N THR A 135 -5.22 0.02 5.42
CA THR A 135 -5.85 0.56 6.63
C THR A 135 -6.06 -0.51 7.71
N GLY A 136 -6.13 -0.07 8.97
CA GLY A 136 -6.49 -0.92 10.11
C GLY A 136 -5.49 -2.04 10.41
N VAL A 137 -6.00 -3.27 10.57
CA VAL A 137 -5.18 -4.43 10.99
C VAL A 137 -4.18 -4.85 9.91
N ARG A 138 -4.57 -4.84 8.63
CA ARG A 138 -3.67 -5.20 7.51
C ARG A 138 -2.48 -4.25 7.42
N GLN A 139 -2.73 -2.96 7.60
CA GLN A 139 -1.68 -1.94 7.68
C GLN A 139 -0.74 -2.22 8.86
N ARG A 140 -1.29 -2.50 10.05
CA ARG A 140 -0.49 -2.81 11.24
C ARG A 140 0.41 -4.02 11.01
N ILE A 141 -0.12 -5.12 10.48
CA ILE A 141 0.66 -6.35 10.21
C ILE A 141 1.77 -6.07 9.20
N CYS A 142 1.47 -5.37 8.10
CA CYS A 142 2.48 -5.06 7.09
C CYS A 142 3.62 -4.18 7.65
N LEU A 143 3.30 -3.16 8.45
CA LEU A 143 4.30 -2.33 9.13
C LEU A 143 5.10 -3.12 10.18
N ASP A 144 4.46 -4.08 10.85
CA ASP A 144 5.07 -4.95 11.85
C ASP A 144 6.10 -5.90 11.21
N LEU A 145 5.78 -6.44 10.03
CA LEU A 145 6.71 -7.21 9.21
C LEU A 145 7.88 -6.34 8.74
N ALA A 146 7.60 -5.15 8.20
CA ALA A 146 8.63 -4.23 7.72
C ALA A 146 9.63 -3.82 8.82
N ILE A 147 9.15 -3.49 10.04
CA ILE A 147 10.05 -3.18 11.15
C ILE A 147 10.81 -4.40 11.66
N SER A 148 10.21 -5.59 11.61
CA SER A 148 10.91 -6.82 12.02
C SER A 148 12.11 -7.10 11.11
N SER A 149 11.90 -7.04 9.79
CA SER A 149 12.99 -7.19 8.82
C SER A 149 14.04 -6.09 8.95
N ALA A 150 13.62 -4.82 9.12
CA ALA A 150 14.57 -3.72 9.30
C ALA A 150 15.39 -3.85 10.60
N ALA A 151 14.78 -4.31 11.69
CA ALA A 151 15.47 -4.57 12.96
C ALA A 151 16.49 -5.71 12.83
N HIS A 152 16.14 -6.80 12.15
CA HIS A 152 17.07 -7.91 11.91
C HIS A 152 18.25 -7.50 11.04
N LEU A 153 18.00 -6.77 9.94
CA LEU A 153 19.06 -6.21 9.09
C LEU A 153 20.01 -5.31 9.87
N LEU A 154 19.48 -4.44 10.73
CA LEU A 154 20.31 -3.61 11.61
C LEU A 154 21.09 -4.44 12.64
N SER A 155 20.50 -5.50 13.19
CA SER A 155 21.17 -6.39 14.13
C SER A 155 22.38 -7.09 13.51
N LEU A 156 22.29 -7.51 12.25
CA LEU A 156 23.41 -8.12 11.53
C LEU A 156 24.59 -7.15 11.37
N VAL A 157 24.30 -5.87 11.16
CA VAL A 157 25.33 -4.84 11.01
C VAL A 157 25.90 -4.43 12.37
N ASP A 158 25.06 -4.33 13.40
CA ASP A 158 25.48 -4.01 14.76
C ASP A 158 26.38 -5.10 15.36
N GLU A 159 26.05 -6.38 15.15
CA GLU A 159 26.90 -7.51 15.56
C GLU A 159 28.27 -7.48 14.86
N ARG A 160 28.30 -7.10 13.58
CA ARG A 160 29.56 -6.97 12.83
C ARG A 160 30.44 -5.84 13.37
N ALA A 161 29.84 -4.72 13.77
CA ALA A 161 30.56 -3.60 14.38
C ALA A 161 31.21 -4.00 15.72
N GLY A 162 30.62 -4.95 16.46
CA GLY A 162 31.14 -5.49 17.72
C GLY A 162 32.16 -6.64 17.60
N ALA A 163 32.69 -6.95 16.40
CA ALA A 163 33.61 -8.05 16.07
C ALA A 163 32.98 -9.39 15.57
N GLY A 164 31.76 -9.34 15.01
CA GLY A 164 31.10 -10.51 14.40
C GLY A 164 31.74 -11.04 13.10
N ASP A 165 31.56 -12.34 12.83
CA ASP A 165 32.05 -13.06 11.66
C ASP A 165 31.25 -12.73 10.38
N LYS A 166 31.96 -12.29 9.32
CA LYS A 166 31.37 -11.90 8.03
C LYS A 166 30.64 -13.04 7.30
N THR A 167 31.06 -14.29 7.49
CA THR A 167 30.49 -15.44 6.76
C THR A 167 29.10 -15.84 7.26
N ARG A 168 28.84 -15.69 8.56
CA ARG A 168 27.50 -15.87 9.15
C ARG A 168 26.49 -14.84 8.63
N THR A 169 26.96 -13.64 8.26
CA THR A 169 26.08 -12.55 7.83
C THR A 169 25.47 -12.80 6.46
N ALA A 170 26.19 -13.42 5.51
CA ALA A 170 25.65 -13.66 4.15
C ALA A 170 24.45 -14.61 4.15
N ALA A 171 24.53 -15.72 4.89
CA ALA A 171 23.43 -16.67 5.03
C ALA A 171 22.26 -16.13 5.88
N ALA A 172 22.51 -15.13 6.73
CA ALA A 172 21.45 -14.42 7.44
C ALA A 172 20.77 -13.39 6.52
N LEU A 173 21.54 -12.69 5.68
CA LEU A 173 21.03 -11.72 4.72
C LEU A 173 20.08 -12.37 3.69
N GLU A 174 20.43 -13.55 3.16
CA GLU A 174 19.55 -14.31 2.27
C GLU A 174 18.21 -14.68 2.92
N ARG A 175 18.23 -15.05 4.21
CA ARG A 175 17.00 -15.33 4.97
C ARG A 175 16.16 -14.07 5.15
N GLU A 176 16.79 -12.93 5.40
CA GLU A 176 16.07 -11.65 5.48
C GLU A 176 15.51 -11.20 4.13
N HIS A 177 16.21 -11.47 3.03
CA HIS A 177 15.70 -11.20 1.69
C HIS A 177 14.40 -11.98 1.42
N ALA A 178 14.35 -13.25 1.82
CA ALA A 178 13.15 -14.07 1.73
C ALA A 178 12.01 -13.50 2.61
N ALA A 179 12.32 -13.07 3.84
CA ALA A 179 11.33 -12.45 4.74
C ALA A 179 10.75 -11.14 4.18
N ILE A 180 11.59 -10.28 3.57
CA ILE A 180 11.13 -9.04 2.93
C ILE A 180 10.26 -9.34 1.70
N SER A 181 10.61 -10.39 0.95
CA SER A 181 9.80 -10.87 -0.19
C SER A 181 8.43 -11.38 0.26
N GLU A 182 8.38 -12.11 1.37
CA GLU A 182 7.12 -12.55 1.98
C GLU A 182 6.28 -11.37 2.47
N ALA A 183 6.89 -10.39 3.14
CA ALA A 183 6.21 -9.16 3.57
C ALA A 183 5.67 -8.35 2.39
N THR A 184 6.40 -8.33 1.27
CA THR A 184 5.97 -7.69 0.01
C THR A 184 4.79 -8.44 -0.62
N SER A 185 4.83 -9.78 -0.60
CA SER A 185 3.72 -10.62 -1.08
C SER A 185 2.46 -10.42 -0.25
N TYR A 186 2.60 -10.38 1.09
CA TYR A 186 1.52 -10.04 2.00
C TYR A 186 0.93 -8.66 1.69
N TYR A 187 1.78 -7.66 1.41
CA TYR A 187 1.31 -6.33 1.01
C TYR A 187 0.47 -6.40 -0.26
N HIS A 188 0.90 -7.10 -1.30
CA HIS A 188 0.14 -7.22 -2.55
C HIS A 188 -1.22 -7.89 -2.33
N GLU A 189 -1.26 -8.99 -1.59
CA GLU A 189 -2.51 -9.68 -1.27
C GLU A 189 -3.44 -8.80 -0.41
N ALA A 190 -2.88 -8.10 0.58
CA ALA A 190 -3.64 -7.20 1.43
C ALA A 190 -4.17 -5.98 0.67
N ALA A 191 -3.38 -5.41 -0.24
CA ALA A 191 -3.73 -4.27 -1.06
C ALA A 191 -4.85 -4.62 -2.05
N ASN A 192 -4.74 -5.77 -2.73
CA ASN A 192 -5.78 -6.30 -3.60
C ASN A 192 -7.10 -6.49 -2.85
N GLY A 193 -7.06 -7.14 -1.67
CA GLY A 193 -8.25 -7.34 -0.85
C GLY A 193 -8.90 -6.03 -0.39
N GLN A 194 -8.10 -5.02 -0.03
CA GLN A 194 -8.64 -3.73 0.37
C GLN A 194 -9.22 -2.93 -0.80
N ALA A 195 -8.56 -2.95 -1.96
CA ALA A 195 -9.05 -2.33 -3.19
C ALA A 195 -10.41 -2.92 -3.60
N GLN A 196 -10.58 -4.24 -3.49
CA GLN A 196 -11.84 -4.93 -3.72
C GLN A 196 -12.96 -4.47 -2.77
N LEU A 197 -12.66 -4.29 -1.48
CA LEU A 197 -13.63 -3.78 -0.50
C LEU A 197 -14.09 -2.35 -0.83
N VAL A 198 -13.16 -1.46 -1.17
CA VAL A 198 -13.49 -0.06 -1.50
C VAL A 198 -14.32 0.00 -2.79
N TYR A 199 -13.93 -0.78 -3.79
CA TYR A 199 -14.66 -0.93 -5.04
C TYR A 199 -16.09 -1.46 -4.81
N PHE A 200 -16.25 -2.51 -3.99
CA PHE A 200 -17.56 -3.04 -3.60
C PHE A 200 -18.41 -2.00 -2.84
N GLY A 201 -17.78 -1.26 -1.93
CA GLY A 201 -18.44 -0.16 -1.21
C GLY A 201 -19.01 0.89 -2.16
N GLY A 202 -18.29 1.22 -3.25
CA GLY A 202 -18.77 2.11 -4.31
C GLY A 202 -20.04 1.62 -4.97
N ILE A 203 -20.04 0.35 -5.40
CA ILE A 203 -21.22 -0.26 -6.06
C ILE A 203 -22.41 -0.29 -5.10
N ALA A 204 -22.22 -0.82 -3.88
CA ALA A 204 -23.29 -0.95 -2.90
C ALA A 204 -23.92 0.42 -2.57
N THR A 205 -23.10 1.46 -2.39
CA THR A 205 -23.56 2.81 -2.08
C THR A 205 -24.44 3.37 -3.21
N VAL A 206 -23.99 3.27 -4.46
CA VAL A 206 -24.75 3.78 -5.60
C VAL A 206 -26.02 2.96 -5.84
N THR A 207 -25.96 1.62 -5.78
CA THR A 207 -27.15 0.77 -5.92
C THR A 207 -28.20 1.10 -4.85
N LEU A 208 -27.80 1.27 -3.59
CA LEU A 208 -28.71 1.64 -2.50
C LEU A 208 -29.30 3.05 -2.70
N ALA A 209 -28.49 4.02 -3.14
CA ALA A 209 -28.97 5.36 -3.44
C ALA A 209 -30.02 5.35 -4.55
N LEU A 210 -29.76 4.65 -5.66
CA LEU A 210 -30.72 4.50 -6.76
C LEU A 210 -31.99 3.78 -6.31
N ALA A 211 -31.86 2.70 -5.55
CA ALA A 211 -33.01 1.96 -5.02
C ALA A 211 -33.86 2.82 -4.08
N GLY A 212 -33.23 3.63 -3.22
CA GLY A 212 -33.93 4.56 -2.31
C GLY A 212 -34.68 5.66 -3.06
N ILE A 213 -34.05 6.29 -4.06
CA ILE A 213 -34.70 7.29 -4.93
C ILE A 213 -35.87 6.66 -5.68
N ALA A 214 -35.67 5.48 -6.27
CA ALA A 214 -36.71 4.77 -6.99
C ALA A 214 -37.88 4.38 -6.09
N ALA A 215 -37.62 3.87 -4.87
CA ALA A 215 -38.66 3.53 -3.91
C ALA A 215 -39.47 4.76 -3.50
N GLY A 216 -38.81 5.89 -3.24
CA GLY A 216 -39.49 7.16 -2.92
C GLY A 216 -40.39 7.63 -4.05
N TRP A 217 -39.92 7.54 -5.30
CA TRP A 217 -40.73 7.92 -6.47
C TRP A 217 -41.90 6.97 -6.71
N LEU A 218 -41.66 5.66 -6.66
CA LEU A 218 -42.67 4.63 -6.92
C LEU A 218 -43.76 4.59 -5.84
N ALA A 219 -43.47 5.05 -4.62
CA ALA A 219 -44.47 5.24 -3.58
C ALA A 219 -45.47 6.37 -3.90
N ILE A 220 -45.07 7.36 -4.70
CA ILE A 220 -45.92 8.49 -5.12
C ILE A 220 -46.65 8.15 -6.42
N SER A 221 -45.90 7.67 -7.42
CA SER A 221 -46.44 7.37 -8.74
C SER A 221 -45.70 6.21 -9.39
N TRP A 222 -46.46 5.28 -9.95
CA TRP A 222 -45.87 4.19 -10.72
C TRP A 222 -45.24 4.73 -12.01
N ALA A 223 -43.93 4.53 -12.16
CA ALA A 223 -43.19 4.88 -13.35
C ALA A 223 -42.34 3.67 -13.78
N ALA A 224 -42.72 3.03 -14.89
CA ALA A 224 -42.02 1.85 -15.41
C ALA A 224 -40.51 2.10 -15.64
N PRO A 225 -40.06 3.27 -16.16
CA PRO A 225 -38.64 3.55 -16.34
C PRO A 225 -37.87 3.61 -15.01
N VAL A 226 -38.50 4.13 -13.95
CA VAL A 226 -37.88 4.23 -12.61
C VAL A 226 -37.75 2.85 -11.97
N ALA A 227 -38.79 2.02 -12.11
CA ALA A 227 -38.77 0.64 -11.64
C ALA A 227 -37.73 -0.20 -12.40
N ALA A 228 -37.61 0.00 -13.71
CA ALA A 228 -36.59 -0.62 -14.54
C ALA A 228 -35.17 -0.17 -14.19
N LEU A 229 -34.97 1.13 -13.94
CA LEU A 229 -33.68 1.66 -13.50
C LEU A 229 -33.20 0.97 -12.22
N ALA A 230 -34.07 0.83 -11.22
CA ALA A 230 -33.74 0.14 -9.97
C ALA A 230 -33.44 -1.35 -10.21
N ALA A 231 -34.28 -2.03 -11.00
CA ALA A 231 -34.08 -3.44 -11.33
C ALA A 231 -32.75 -3.67 -12.08
N GLY A 232 -32.41 -2.81 -13.05
CA GLY A 232 -31.14 -2.84 -13.77
C GLY A 232 -29.93 -2.57 -12.88
N ALA A 233 -30.01 -1.58 -11.98
CA ALA A 233 -28.95 -1.31 -11.01
C ALA A 233 -28.70 -2.50 -10.06
N VAL A 234 -29.75 -3.21 -9.65
CA VAL A 234 -29.66 -4.44 -8.85
C VAL A 234 -29.06 -5.59 -9.69
N GLY A 235 -29.46 -5.74 -10.95
CA GLY A 235 -28.88 -6.72 -11.87
C GLY A 235 -27.37 -6.55 -12.05
N ALA A 236 -26.91 -5.31 -12.23
CA ALA A 236 -25.50 -4.97 -12.31
C ALA A 236 -24.76 -5.30 -11.00
N PHE A 237 -25.35 -5.00 -9.84
CA PHE A 237 -24.77 -5.34 -8.53
C PHE A 237 -24.58 -6.87 -8.36
N VAL A 238 -25.61 -7.67 -8.68
CA VAL A 238 -25.53 -9.15 -8.62
C VAL A 238 -24.45 -9.68 -9.57
N SER A 239 -24.34 -9.12 -10.78
CA SER A 239 -23.30 -9.46 -11.76
C SER A 239 -21.88 -9.24 -11.19
N VAL A 240 -21.68 -8.18 -10.41
CA VAL A 240 -20.39 -7.93 -9.75
C VAL A 240 -20.11 -8.89 -8.59
N ILE A 241 -21.10 -9.21 -7.76
CA ILE A 241 -20.91 -10.20 -6.67
C ILE A 241 -20.46 -11.53 -7.24
N GLN A 242 -21.11 -12.00 -8.31
CA GLN A 242 -20.70 -13.22 -8.99
C GLN A 242 -19.27 -13.13 -9.54
N ARG A 243 -18.83 -11.94 -9.99
CA ARG A 243 -17.46 -11.71 -10.45
C ARG A 243 -16.44 -11.88 -9.33
N ILE A 244 -16.69 -11.23 -8.19
CA ILE A 244 -15.78 -11.29 -7.05
C ILE A 244 -15.65 -12.74 -6.57
N ASN A 245 -16.78 -13.47 -6.49
CA ASN A 245 -16.79 -14.88 -6.13
C ASN A 245 -16.08 -15.79 -7.16
N SER A 246 -15.94 -15.36 -8.42
CA SER A 246 -15.21 -16.10 -9.47
C SER A 246 -13.69 -15.90 -9.44
N GLY A 247 -13.15 -15.07 -8.53
CA GLY A 247 -11.71 -14.95 -8.27
C GLY A 247 -10.88 -14.20 -9.33
N LYS A 248 -11.49 -13.66 -10.40
CA LYS A 248 -10.79 -12.99 -11.51
C LYS A 248 -10.78 -11.46 -11.38
N PHE A 249 -10.20 -10.92 -10.30
CA PHE A 249 -10.11 -9.47 -10.14
C PHE A 249 -8.81 -9.00 -9.51
N ASP A 250 -7.84 -8.70 -10.38
CA ASP A 250 -6.74 -7.81 -10.06
C ASP A 250 -7.17 -6.38 -10.37
N LEU A 251 -7.20 -5.54 -9.34
CA LEU A 251 -7.32 -4.10 -9.49
C LEU A 251 -5.94 -3.52 -9.26
N GLU A 252 -5.51 -2.61 -10.13
CA GLU A 252 -4.34 -1.79 -9.86
C GLU A 252 -4.58 -1.05 -8.53
N TYR A 253 -3.91 -1.46 -7.46
CA TYR A 253 -4.19 -0.98 -6.10
C TYR A 253 -3.51 0.36 -5.80
N ASP A 254 -2.63 0.84 -6.70
CA ASP A 254 -1.89 2.09 -6.56
C ASP A 254 -2.67 3.34 -7.00
N VAL A 255 -3.90 3.22 -7.53
CA VAL A 255 -4.72 4.38 -8.00
C VAL A 255 -5.52 5.09 -6.88
N GLY A 256 -5.41 4.65 -5.63
CA GLY A 256 -6.04 5.31 -4.48
C GLY A 256 -7.53 5.00 -4.29
N GLY A 257 -7.98 5.04 -3.04
CA GLY A 257 -9.34 4.63 -2.62
C GLY A 257 -10.50 5.35 -3.34
N PRO A 258 -10.48 6.69 -3.53
CA PRO A 258 -11.59 7.41 -4.17
C PRO A 258 -11.83 6.98 -5.62
N TYR A 259 -10.77 6.65 -6.36
CA TYR A 259 -10.89 6.21 -7.74
C TYR A 259 -11.54 4.83 -7.84
N ALA A 260 -11.09 3.87 -7.02
CA ALA A 260 -11.69 2.54 -6.95
C ALA A 260 -13.18 2.60 -6.55
N PHE A 261 -13.52 3.47 -5.60
CA PHE A 261 -14.90 3.71 -5.19
C PHE A 261 -15.75 4.27 -6.33
N PHE A 262 -15.26 5.31 -7.02
CA PHE A 262 -15.96 5.92 -8.15
C PHE A 262 -16.17 4.92 -9.30
N LEU A 263 -15.13 4.16 -9.63
CA LEU A 263 -15.18 3.15 -10.68
C LEU A 263 -16.19 2.04 -10.36
N GLY A 264 -16.31 1.65 -9.10
CA GLY A 264 -17.36 0.76 -8.62
C GLY A 264 -18.76 1.37 -8.81
N GLY A 265 -18.94 2.62 -8.38
CA GLY A 265 -20.23 3.31 -8.47
C GLY A 265 -20.77 3.52 -9.89
N LEU A 266 -19.90 3.55 -10.92
CA LEU A 266 -20.34 3.70 -12.30
C LEU A 266 -21.15 2.50 -12.83
N ARG A 267 -20.89 1.28 -12.36
CA ARG A 267 -21.53 0.08 -12.90
C ARG A 267 -23.05 0.04 -12.68
N PRO A 268 -23.57 0.27 -11.47
CA PRO A 268 -25.02 0.37 -11.26
C PRO A 268 -25.70 1.45 -12.10
N LEU A 269 -25.02 2.57 -12.35
CA LEU A 269 -25.55 3.66 -13.20
C LEU A 269 -25.69 3.20 -14.66
N ILE A 270 -24.68 2.52 -15.19
CA ILE A 270 -24.71 1.97 -16.55
C ILE A 270 -25.80 0.91 -16.69
N GLY A 271 -25.88 -0.03 -15.75
CA GLY A 271 -26.93 -1.06 -15.75
C GLY A 271 -28.35 -0.49 -15.66
N GLY A 272 -28.55 0.52 -14.79
CA GLY A 272 -29.82 1.23 -14.68
C GLY A 272 -30.18 2.02 -15.95
N ALA A 273 -29.20 2.66 -16.59
CA ALA A 273 -29.42 3.40 -17.84
C ALA A 273 -29.84 2.46 -18.99
N PHE A 274 -29.17 1.31 -19.16
CA PHE A 274 -29.55 0.32 -20.17
C PHE A 274 -30.96 -0.23 -19.95
N ALA A 275 -31.31 -0.56 -18.70
CA ALA A 275 -32.65 -1.00 -18.35
C ALA A 275 -33.73 0.06 -18.67
N THR A 276 -33.42 1.34 -18.44
CA THR A 276 -34.29 2.47 -18.77
C THR A 276 -34.50 2.58 -20.29
N VAL A 277 -33.42 2.50 -21.07
CA VAL A 277 -33.49 2.54 -22.55
C VAL A 277 -34.35 1.41 -23.11
N ILE A 278 -34.19 0.19 -22.59
CA ILE A 278 -35.01 -0.96 -23.01
C ILE A 278 -36.48 -0.73 -22.70
N THR A 279 -36.79 -0.16 -21.52
CA THR A 279 -38.17 0.17 -21.15
C THR A 279 -38.77 1.19 -22.11
N PHE A 280 -38.03 2.24 -22.47
CA PHE A 280 -38.48 3.20 -23.48
C PHE A 280 -38.65 2.59 -24.87
N ALA A 281 -37.82 1.63 -25.26
CA ALA A 281 -37.98 0.92 -26.52
C ALA A 281 -39.28 0.10 -26.59
N PHE A 282 -39.72 -0.48 -25.46
CA PHE A 282 -41.01 -1.15 -25.37
C PHE A 282 -42.19 -0.17 -25.31
N ASP A 283 -42.08 0.92 -24.55
CA ASP A 283 -43.15 1.92 -24.46
C ASP A 283 -43.33 2.72 -25.75
N GLY A 284 -42.24 2.94 -26.50
CA GLY A 284 -42.25 3.56 -27.82
C GLY A 284 -42.70 2.65 -28.97
N GLY A 285 -43.04 1.38 -28.69
CA GLY A 285 -43.49 0.41 -29.69
C GLY A 285 -42.39 -0.09 -30.65
N LEU A 286 -41.13 0.19 -30.33
CA LEU A 286 -39.97 -0.28 -31.11
C LEU A 286 -39.73 -1.79 -30.91
N LEU A 287 -40.04 -2.28 -29.71
CA LEU A 287 -39.97 -3.69 -29.32
C LEU A 287 -41.35 -4.15 -28.84
N HIS A 288 -41.73 -5.38 -29.19
CA HIS A 288 -42.97 -5.99 -28.75
C HIS A 288 -42.67 -7.06 -27.71
N VAL A 289 -43.16 -6.91 -26.48
CA VAL A 289 -43.10 -8.01 -25.50
C VAL A 289 -44.18 -9.03 -25.91
N PRO A 290 -43.84 -10.32 -26.08
CA PRO A 290 -44.83 -11.36 -26.34
C PRO A 290 -45.57 -11.68 -25.03
N VAL A 291 -46.46 -10.77 -24.62
CA VAL A 291 -47.43 -11.02 -23.54
C VAL A 291 -48.75 -11.40 -24.22
N ALA A 292 -49.39 -12.47 -23.76
CA ALA A 292 -50.63 -12.95 -24.36
C ALA A 292 -51.68 -11.82 -24.39
N ALA A 293 -52.37 -11.68 -25.53
CA ALA A 293 -53.42 -10.67 -25.72
C ALA A 293 -54.59 -10.96 -24.77
N GLY A 294 -54.58 -10.34 -23.59
CA GLY A 294 -55.59 -10.51 -22.54
C GLY A 294 -55.07 -10.42 -21.09
N GLU A 295 -53.75 -10.38 -20.87
CA GLU A 295 -53.19 -10.30 -19.52
C GLU A 295 -53.20 -8.90 -18.89
N SER A 296 -53.33 -8.87 -17.56
CA SER A 296 -53.40 -7.64 -16.75
C SER A 296 -52.11 -6.81 -16.83
N THR A 297 -52.24 -5.50 -16.65
CA THR A 297 -51.14 -4.52 -16.66
C THR A 297 -49.96 -4.90 -15.75
N ASP A 298 -50.21 -5.69 -14.70
CA ASP A 298 -49.20 -6.13 -13.74
C ASP A 298 -48.24 -7.20 -14.30
N HIS A 299 -48.71 -8.11 -15.17
CA HIS A 299 -47.85 -9.12 -15.80
C HIS A 299 -46.83 -8.46 -16.73
N ARG A 300 -47.27 -7.46 -17.51
CA ARG A 300 -46.39 -6.64 -18.36
C ARG A 300 -45.35 -5.87 -17.54
N ARG A 301 -45.74 -5.30 -16.39
CA ARG A 301 -44.82 -4.61 -15.47
C ARG A 301 -43.76 -5.55 -14.90
N LEU A 302 -44.17 -6.74 -14.45
CA LEU A 302 -43.24 -7.76 -13.94
C LEU A 302 -42.29 -8.27 -15.02
N ALA A 303 -42.78 -8.51 -16.24
CA ALA A 303 -41.93 -8.90 -17.36
C ALA A 303 -40.87 -7.82 -17.68
N LEU A 304 -41.26 -6.54 -17.69
CA LEU A 304 -40.33 -5.43 -17.87
C LEU A 304 -39.30 -5.33 -16.74
N LEU A 305 -39.68 -5.60 -15.49
CA LEU A 305 -38.75 -5.64 -14.36
C LEU A 305 -37.72 -6.76 -14.49
N VAL A 306 -38.15 -7.95 -14.91
CA VAL A 306 -37.25 -9.09 -15.14
C VAL A 306 -36.30 -8.78 -16.29
N LEU A 307 -36.79 -8.21 -17.40
CA LEU A 307 -35.96 -7.80 -18.53
C LEU A 307 -34.98 -6.68 -18.16
N ALA A 308 -35.42 -5.70 -17.37
CA ALA A 308 -34.58 -4.63 -16.84
C ALA A 308 -33.46 -5.17 -15.95
N PHE A 309 -33.77 -6.11 -15.05
CA PHE A 309 -32.79 -6.81 -14.25
C PHE A 309 -31.78 -7.57 -15.12
N LEU A 310 -32.27 -8.34 -16.10
CA LEU A 310 -31.41 -9.10 -17.02
C LEU A 310 -30.54 -8.18 -17.87
N ALA A 311 -31.04 -7.01 -18.27
CA ALA A 311 -30.27 -6.02 -19.00
C ALA A 311 -29.14 -5.41 -18.16
N GLY A 312 -29.42 -5.08 -16.89
CA GLY A 312 -28.39 -4.66 -15.96
C GLY A 312 -27.36 -5.75 -15.67
N PHE A 313 -27.80 -7.01 -15.64
CA PHE A 313 -26.94 -8.17 -15.49
C PHE A 313 -26.08 -8.44 -16.74
N SER A 314 -26.62 -8.18 -17.95
CA SER A 314 -26.01 -8.55 -19.22
C SER A 314 -24.85 -7.65 -19.66
N GLU A 315 -24.61 -6.51 -19.03
CA GLU A 315 -23.40 -5.67 -19.26
C GLU A 315 -22.14 -6.55 -19.34
N ARG A 316 -22.02 -7.50 -18.42
CA ARG A 316 -20.90 -8.43 -18.35
C ARG A 316 -21.04 -9.64 -19.28
N TRP A 317 -22.22 -10.23 -19.42
CA TRP A 317 -22.40 -11.33 -20.38
C TRP A 317 -22.09 -10.86 -21.80
N ALA A 318 -22.49 -9.66 -22.17
CA ALA A 318 -22.18 -9.07 -23.46
C ALA A 318 -20.68 -8.77 -23.60
N GLN A 319 -20.02 -8.19 -22.58
CA GLN A 319 -18.58 -7.93 -22.63
C GLN A 319 -17.72 -9.20 -22.62
N ASP A 320 -17.99 -10.16 -21.73
CA ASP A 320 -17.26 -11.44 -21.65
C ASP A 320 -17.54 -12.33 -22.88
N THR A 321 -18.72 -12.24 -23.50
CA THR A 321 -19.02 -12.92 -24.78
C THR A 321 -18.37 -12.20 -25.96
N LEU A 322 -18.39 -10.85 -26.04
CA LEU A 322 -17.70 -10.12 -27.12
C LEU A 322 -16.18 -10.27 -27.05
N THR A 323 -15.59 -10.23 -25.86
CA THR A 323 -14.13 -10.39 -25.69
C THR A 323 -13.67 -11.83 -25.91
N SER A 324 -14.52 -12.84 -25.65
CA SER A 324 -14.20 -14.23 -25.99
C SER A 324 -14.41 -14.56 -27.47
N VAL A 325 -15.15 -13.72 -28.21
CA VAL A 325 -15.45 -13.88 -29.64
C VAL A 325 -14.55 -13.01 -30.55
N LEU A 326 -13.82 -12.03 -30.03
CA LEU A 326 -12.81 -11.26 -30.78
C LEU A 326 -11.45 -12.00 -30.81
N PRO A 327 -11.01 -12.55 -31.95
CA PRO A 327 -9.67 -13.09 -32.09
C PRO A 327 -8.71 -11.95 -32.41
N GLY A 328 -7.79 -11.66 -31.49
CA GLY A 328 -6.49 -11.01 -31.74
C GLY A 328 -6.49 -9.63 -32.43
N ALA A 329 -6.31 -8.57 -31.65
CA ALA A 329 -5.74 -7.32 -32.14
C ALA A 329 -4.91 -6.60 -31.07
N ALA A 330 -3.72 -7.15 -30.79
CA ALA A 330 -2.45 -6.42 -30.74
C ALA A 330 -1.33 -7.31 -30.15
N GLU A 331 -0.59 -7.99 -31.03
CA GLU A 331 0.82 -8.31 -30.77
C GLU A 331 1.69 -7.09 -31.12
N SER A 332 2.69 -6.79 -30.29
CA SER A 332 4.09 -6.40 -30.65
C SER A 332 4.83 -5.81 -29.42
N SER A 333 5.58 -6.58 -28.62
CA SER A 333 7.01 -7.00 -28.74
C SER A 333 8.05 -5.90 -28.39
N PRO A 334 9.32 -6.20 -28.02
CA PRO A 334 9.94 -7.38 -27.39
C PRO A 334 10.91 -7.01 -26.22
N LYS A 335 11.29 -7.94 -25.31
CA LYS A 335 12.61 -7.86 -24.62
C LYS A 335 13.13 -9.21 -24.11
N SER A 336 14.24 -9.60 -24.75
CA SER A 336 15.41 -10.37 -24.29
C SER A 336 15.21 -11.79 -23.74
N LYS A 337 15.27 -12.77 -24.64
CA LYS A 337 16.09 -13.97 -24.42
C LYS A 337 17.48 -13.72 -25.00
N THR A 338 18.51 -13.65 -24.15
CA THR A 338 19.94 -13.99 -24.35
C THR A 338 20.59 -13.65 -22.99
N ALA A 339 21.28 -14.51 -22.24
CA ALA A 339 22.17 -15.63 -22.55
C ALA A 339 21.93 -16.75 -21.52
N GLN A 340 22.16 -18.03 -21.80
CA GLN A 340 23.50 -18.61 -21.75
C GLN A 340 23.51 -19.93 -22.53
N LYS A 341 24.04 -19.93 -23.75
CA LYS A 341 24.52 -21.12 -24.46
C LYS A 341 25.99 -20.90 -24.77
N GLY A 342 26.78 -21.89 -24.34
CA GLY A 342 28.22 -22.04 -24.39
C GLY A 342 29.01 -21.11 -25.31
N ALA A 343 30.00 -20.45 -24.69
CA ALA A 343 31.18 -19.96 -25.37
C ALA A 343 31.77 -21.07 -26.25
N GLY A 344 31.98 -20.75 -27.52
CA GLY A 344 32.80 -21.56 -28.41
C GLY A 344 34.24 -21.60 -27.88
N ARG A 345 34.82 -22.80 -27.92
CA ARG A 345 36.27 -22.93 -28.07
C ARG A 345 36.51 -23.64 -29.39
N GLU A 346 36.96 -22.84 -30.33
CA GLU A 346 37.50 -23.21 -31.63
C GLU A 346 38.78 -24.07 -31.51
N GLN A 347 39.03 -24.78 -32.61
CA GLN A 347 40.32 -25.29 -33.13
C GLN A 347 40.84 -26.67 -32.67
N ARG A 348 40.48 -27.69 -33.47
CA ARG A 348 41.29 -28.29 -34.57
C ARG A 348 42.74 -28.72 -34.26
N SER A 349 42.98 -30.04 -34.18
CA SER A 349 44.18 -30.84 -34.54
C SER A 349 44.07 -32.17 -33.77
N SER A 350 44.32 -33.39 -34.23
CA SER A 350 44.82 -34.02 -35.46
C SER A 350 44.43 -35.51 -35.38
N ASP A 351 44.50 -36.16 -36.54
CA ASP A 351 44.39 -37.60 -36.83
C ASP A 351 44.86 -38.58 -35.73
N GLU A 352 44.04 -39.63 -35.52
CA GLU A 352 44.46 -41.05 -35.54
C GLU A 352 43.31 -41.93 -36.07
#